data_AF-A0AAW8T756-F1
#
_entry.id   AF-A0AAW8T756-F1
#
_cell.length_a   1.000
_cell.length_b   1.000
_cell.length_c   1.000
_cell.angle_alpha   90.00
_cell.angle_beta   90.00
_cell.angle_gamma   90.00
#
_symmetry.space_group_name_H-M   'P 1'
#
loop_
_entity.id
_entity.type
_entity.pdbx_description
1 polymer ?
#
loop_
_entity_poly.entity_id
_entity_poly.type
_entity_poly.pdbx_seq_one_letter_code
_entity_poly.pdbx_strand_id
1 'polypeptide(L)'
;MSEHTINYNKLQYLALMRYGHQIGCGWYSILVNAEKELFALGYSISGAEKKDGILAISLDTDMKELSSEVQNILYESELTSEMTCEWCGGYTVSQTVIDKDICTICEECQEECESLKGIEKRLLQQRINNLEKTIIFQNRLLENQQNQLALYKVGLDHYKKANEKLANGAKRPKIRVITSDQQENS
;
A
#
# COMPACT_ATOMS: atom_id res chain seq x y z
N MET A 1 4.13 36.00 11.84
CA MET A 1 4.08 34.68 11.18
C MET A 1 2.69 34.14 11.42
N SER A 2 1.88 34.02 10.37
CA SER A 2 0.54 33.44 10.49
C SER A 2 0.68 31.94 10.72
N GLU A 3 0.43 31.49 11.94
CA GLU A 3 0.29 30.07 12.25
C GLU A 3 -0.73 29.48 11.28
N HIS A 4 -0.30 28.49 10.48
CA HIS A 4 -1.20 27.66 9.71
C HIS A 4 -2.04 26.86 10.71
N THR A 5 -3.17 27.42 11.13
CA THR A 5 -4.21 26.68 11.84
C THR A 5 -4.73 25.61 10.89
N ILE A 6 -4.25 24.38 11.10
CA ILE A 6 -4.77 23.20 10.40
C ILE A 6 -6.25 23.14 10.73
N ASN A 7 -7.10 23.30 9.71
CA ASN A 7 -8.55 23.25 9.89
C ASN A 7 -8.95 21.78 10.10
N TYR A 8 -9.04 21.36 11.37
CA TYR A 8 -9.34 19.99 11.79
C TYR A 8 -10.68 19.45 11.23
N ASN A 9 -11.61 20.31 10.79
CA ASN A 9 -12.82 19.86 10.09
C ASN A 9 -12.52 19.21 8.72
N LYS A 10 -11.33 19.43 8.14
CA LYS A 10 -10.87 18.77 6.91
C LYS A 10 -10.22 17.40 7.15
N LEU A 11 -9.99 17.00 8.41
CA LEU A 11 -9.43 15.68 8.74
C LEU A 11 -10.38 14.53 8.41
N GLN A 12 -11.68 14.79 8.25
CA GLN A 12 -12.63 13.75 7.83
C GLN A 12 -12.25 13.12 6.47
N TYR A 13 -11.51 13.84 5.63
CA TYR A 13 -11.03 13.34 4.35
C TYR A 13 -9.55 12.92 4.38
N LEU A 14 -8.91 12.85 5.55
CA LEU A 14 -7.48 12.55 5.65
C LEU A 14 -7.17 11.15 5.10
N ALA A 15 -7.95 10.14 5.49
CA ALA A 15 -7.82 8.79 4.95
C ALA A 15 -8.00 8.78 3.43
N LEU A 16 -8.98 9.53 2.91
CA LEU A 16 -9.18 9.66 1.47
C LEU A 16 -7.98 10.31 0.76
N MET A 17 -7.40 11.37 1.32
CA MET A 17 -6.21 12.00 0.74
C MET A 17 -4.99 11.07 0.78
N ARG A 18 -4.88 10.24 1.82
CA ARG A 18 -3.76 9.30 2.00
C ARG A 18 -3.88 8.07 1.11
N TYR A 19 -5.06 7.46 1.04
CA TYR A 19 -5.26 6.12 0.48
C TYR A 19 -6.25 6.06 -0.68
N GLY A 20 -6.93 7.16 -1.02
CA GLY A 20 -7.91 7.19 -2.11
C GLY A 20 -7.35 6.85 -3.49
N HIS A 21 -6.03 6.92 -3.68
CA HIS A 21 -5.38 6.48 -4.92
C HIS A 21 -5.26 4.94 -5.03
N GLN A 22 -5.45 4.22 -3.93
CA GLN A 22 -5.32 2.75 -3.83
C GLN A 22 -6.65 2.03 -4.03
N ILE A 23 -7.76 2.77 -3.93
CA ILE A 23 -9.13 2.26 -3.98
C ILE A 23 -9.96 3.07 -4.99
N GLY A 24 -11.03 2.51 -5.53
CA GLY A 24 -11.93 3.26 -6.41
C GLY A 24 -12.82 4.26 -5.69
N CYS A 25 -13.31 5.24 -6.46
CA CYS A 25 -14.07 6.38 -5.94
C CYS A 25 -15.42 6.03 -5.33
N GLY A 26 -16.02 4.90 -5.72
CA GLY A 26 -17.24 4.38 -5.11
C GLY A 26 -17.08 3.97 -3.64
N TRP A 27 -15.85 3.68 -3.20
CA TRP A 27 -15.55 3.33 -1.80
C TRP A 27 -15.04 4.51 -0.97
N TYR A 28 -14.94 5.70 -1.54
CA TYR A 28 -14.43 6.88 -0.82
C TYR A 28 -15.30 7.24 0.39
N SER A 29 -16.62 7.10 0.28
CA SER A 29 -17.55 7.34 1.37
C SER A 29 -17.34 6.35 2.53
N ILE A 30 -17.13 5.07 2.20
CA ILE A 30 -16.85 4.01 3.18
C ILE A 30 -15.57 4.35 3.95
N LEU A 31 -14.49 4.66 3.23
CA LEU A 31 -13.21 5.01 3.83
C LEU A 31 -13.29 6.26 4.73
N VAL A 32 -14.03 7.28 4.30
CA VAL A 32 -14.23 8.52 5.06
C VAL A 32 -15.05 8.28 6.32
N ASN A 33 -16.11 7.47 6.24
CA ASN A 33 -16.93 7.13 7.40
C ASN A 33 -16.14 6.29 8.41
N ALA A 34 -15.39 5.30 7.93
CA ALA A 34 -14.51 4.49 8.77
C ALA A 34 -13.49 5.34 9.53
N GLU A 35 -12.77 6.24 8.85
CA GLU A 35 -11.81 7.14 9.51
C GLU A 35 -12.49 8.00 10.58
N LYS A 36 -13.68 8.52 10.28
CA LYS A 36 -14.42 9.38 11.21
C LYS A 36 -14.83 8.62 12.49
N GLU A 37 -15.35 7.41 12.34
CA GLU A 37 -15.79 6.58 13.46
C GLU A 37 -14.60 6.08 14.28
N LEU A 38 -13.52 5.67 13.62
CA LEU A 38 -12.26 5.27 14.28
C LEU A 38 -11.63 6.43 15.05
N PHE A 39 -11.62 7.63 14.46
CA PHE A 39 -11.06 8.82 15.08
C PHE A 39 -11.81 9.21 16.37
N ALA A 40 -13.13 9.01 16.42
CA ALA A 40 -13.92 9.23 17.63
C ALA A 40 -13.50 8.30 18.78
N LEU A 41 -12.92 7.14 18.46
CA LEU A 41 -12.39 6.16 19.41
C LEU A 41 -10.88 6.30 19.66
N GLY A 42 -10.23 7.30 19.06
CA GLY A 42 -8.79 7.55 19.21
C GLY A 42 -7.89 6.76 18.25
N TYR A 43 -8.46 6.15 17.21
CA TYR A 43 -7.73 5.41 16.18
C TYR A 43 -7.66 6.18 14.85
N SER A 44 -6.72 5.85 13.98
CA SER A 44 -6.63 6.40 12.62
C SER A 44 -6.15 5.32 11.66
N ILE A 45 -6.61 5.38 10.42
CA ILE A 45 -6.27 4.41 9.38
C ILE A 45 -4.79 4.54 8.99
N SER A 46 -4.06 3.44 9.10
CA SER A 46 -2.65 3.31 8.70
C SER A 46 -2.47 2.75 7.29
N GLY A 47 -3.50 2.10 6.73
CA GLY A 47 -3.52 1.63 5.35
C GLY A 47 -4.92 1.24 4.88
N ALA A 48 -5.16 1.34 3.58
CA ALA A 48 -6.38 0.83 2.95
C ALA A 48 -6.04 0.20 1.60
N GLU A 49 -6.42 -1.06 1.40
CA GLU A 49 -6.14 -1.76 0.16
C GLU A 49 -7.35 -2.55 -0.32
N LYS A 50 -7.35 -2.88 -1.61
CA LYS A 50 -8.31 -3.83 -2.16
C LYS A 50 -7.75 -5.24 -2.01
N LYS A 51 -8.45 -6.07 -1.23
CA LYS A 51 -8.10 -7.47 -1.02
C LYS A 51 -9.29 -8.34 -1.39
N ASP A 52 -9.10 -9.29 -2.31
CA ASP A 52 -10.16 -10.24 -2.73
C ASP A 52 -11.51 -9.60 -3.13
N GLY A 53 -11.48 -8.36 -3.62
CA GLY A 53 -12.70 -7.65 -4.03
C GLY A 53 -13.37 -6.80 -2.95
N ILE A 54 -12.82 -6.76 -1.73
CA ILE A 54 -13.29 -5.94 -0.61
C ILE A 54 -12.26 -4.89 -0.19
N LEU A 55 -12.73 -3.86 0.51
CA LEU A 55 -11.92 -2.82 1.14
C LEU A 55 -11.36 -3.35 2.46
N ALA A 56 -10.05 -3.59 2.52
CA ALA A 56 -9.36 -3.95 3.75
C ALA A 56 -8.71 -2.72 4.39
N ILE A 57 -9.04 -2.44 5.65
CA ILE A 57 -8.53 -1.30 6.43
C ILE A 57 -7.55 -1.79 7.49
N SER A 58 -6.38 -1.16 7.56
CA SER A 58 -5.33 -1.43 8.55
C SER A 58 -5.22 -0.29 9.56
N LEU A 59 -4.90 -0.65 10.80
CA LEU A 59 -4.60 0.28 11.90
C LEU A 59 -3.15 0.08 12.38
N ASP A 60 -2.52 1.13 12.90
CA ASP A 60 -1.15 1.07 13.46
C ASP A 60 -1.17 0.58 14.93
N THR A 61 -1.87 -0.54 15.15
CA THR A 61 -2.09 -1.15 16.46
C THR A 61 -2.28 -2.65 16.31
N ASP A 62 -1.89 -3.44 17.32
CA ASP A 62 -2.09 -4.88 17.30
C ASP A 62 -3.59 -5.22 17.28
N MET A 63 -4.03 -5.83 16.18
CA MET A 63 -5.43 -6.20 15.93
C MET A 63 -6.05 -7.06 17.04
N LYS A 64 -5.23 -7.77 17.84
CA LYS A 64 -5.65 -8.65 18.93
C LYS A 64 -6.12 -7.90 20.18
N GLU A 65 -5.81 -6.62 20.31
CA GLU A 65 -6.15 -5.79 21.48
C GLU A 65 -7.24 -4.74 21.17
N LEU A 66 -7.85 -4.80 19.97
CA LEU A 66 -8.89 -3.85 19.59
C LEU A 66 -10.18 -4.08 20.37
N SER A 67 -10.84 -2.98 20.73
CA SER A 67 -12.19 -3.04 21.31
C SER A 67 -13.18 -3.60 20.29
N SER A 68 -14.28 -4.18 20.78
CA SER A 68 -15.36 -4.67 19.93
C SER A 68 -15.96 -3.57 19.04
N GLU A 69 -15.95 -2.33 19.51
CA GLU A 69 -16.45 -1.17 18.76
C GLU A 69 -15.57 -0.90 17.54
N VAL A 70 -14.25 -0.92 17.70
CA VAL A 70 -13.30 -0.73 16.59
C VAL A 70 -13.40 -1.89 15.60
N GLN A 71 -13.47 -3.12 16.10
CA GLN A 71 -13.63 -4.31 15.24
C GLN A 71 -14.92 -4.25 14.41
N ASN A 72 -16.02 -3.79 15.01
CA ASN A 72 -17.28 -3.62 14.28
C ASN A 72 -17.17 -2.57 13.18
N ILE A 73 -16.49 -1.44 13.41
CA ILE A 73 -16.30 -0.41 12.36
C ILE A 73 -15.53 -1.00 11.16
N LEU A 74 -14.47 -1.76 11.42
CA LEU A 74 -13.69 -2.41 10.37
C LEU A 74 -14.53 -3.45 9.61
N TYR A 75 -15.28 -4.27 10.33
CA TYR A 75 -16.16 -5.29 9.77
C TYR A 75 -17.27 -4.70 8.91
N GLU A 76 -17.97 -3.66 9.39
CA GLU A 76 -19.03 -2.98 8.64
C GLU A 76 -18.48 -2.30 7.39
N SER A 77 -17.26 -1.76 7.46
CA SER A 77 -16.59 -1.18 6.29
C SER A 77 -16.29 -2.23 5.22
N GLU A 78 -15.78 -3.40 5.63
CA GLU A 78 -15.56 -4.56 4.75
C GLU A 78 -16.88 -5.04 4.12
N LEU A 79 -17.91 -5.28 4.95
CA LEU A 79 -19.22 -5.75 4.49
C LEU A 79 -19.89 -4.75 3.53
N THR A 80 -19.82 -3.45 3.84
CA THR A 80 -20.36 -2.40 2.98
C THR A 80 -19.63 -2.39 1.64
N SER A 81 -18.31 -2.59 1.64
CA SER A 81 -17.52 -2.62 0.41
C SER A 81 -17.81 -3.81 -0.49
N GLU A 82 -18.19 -4.96 0.07
CA GLU A 82 -18.62 -6.15 -0.68
C GLU A 82 -19.88 -5.87 -1.50
N MET A 83 -20.81 -5.11 -0.92
CA MET A 83 -22.11 -4.78 -1.52
C MET A 83 -22.07 -3.49 -2.37
N THR A 84 -20.99 -2.72 -2.29
CA THR A 84 -20.86 -1.41 -2.95
C THR A 84 -19.91 -1.50 -4.14
N CYS A 85 -20.32 -1.01 -5.30
CA CYS A 85 -19.44 -0.93 -6.45
C CYS A 85 -18.28 0.04 -6.17
N GLU A 86 -17.04 -0.46 -6.30
CA GLU A 86 -15.81 0.32 -6.17
C GLU A 86 -15.75 1.53 -7.12
N TRP A 87 -16.47 1.50 -8.26
CA TRP A 87 -16.37 2.53 -9.30
C TRP A 87 -17.43 3.62 -9.18
N CYS A 88 -18.70 3.26 -9.00
CA CYS A 88 -19.79 4.25 -8.94
C CYS A 88 -20.35 4.47 -7.53
N GLY A 89 -20.08 3.58 -6.58
CA GLY A 89 -20.66 3.63 -5.23
C GLY A 89 -22.09 3.09 -5.15
N GLY A 90 -22.62 2.52 -6.25
CA GLY A 90 -23.94 1.89 -6.30
C GLY A 90 -24.00 0.58 -5.52
N TYR A 91 -25.16 0.32 -4.91
CA TYR A 91 -25.43 -0.88 -4.10
C TYR A 91 -26.05 -2.03 -4.89
N THR A 92 -26.41 -1.79 -6.16
CA THR A 92 -27.05 -2.78 -7.02
C THR A 92 -25.99 -3.63 -7.69
N VAL A 93 -25.78 -4.83 -7.14
CA VAL A 93 -24.87 -5.83 -7.69
C VAL A 93 -25.64 -7.09 -8.11
N SER A 94 -25.48 -7.50 -9.36
CA SER A 94 -25.97 -8.78 -9.88
C SER A 94 -24.82 -9.78 -10.00
N GLN A 95 -25.07 -11.02 -9.60
CA GLN A 95 -24.13 -12.11 -9.84
C GLN A 95 -24.47 -12.76 -11.18
N THR A 96 -23.48 -12.87 -12.06
CA THR A 96 -23.57 -13.60 -13.32
C THR A 96 -22.51 -14.67 -13.40
N VAL A 97 -22.72 -15.67 -14.24
CA VAL A 97 -21.72 -16.71 -14.52
C VAL A 97 -21.07 -16.40 -15.86
N ILE A 98 -19.75 -16.17 -15.87
CA ILE A 98 -18.93 -15.98 -17.07
C ILE A 98 -17.86 -17.06 -17.04
N ASP A 99 -17.75 -17.88 -18.10
CA ASP A 99 -16.73 -18.93 -18.23
C ASP A 99 -16.61 -19.89 -17.02
N LYS A 100 -17.74 -20.17 -16.35
CA LYS A 100 -17.88 -21.00 -15.14
C LYS A 100 -17.44 -20.35 -13.83
N ASP A 101 -17.04 -19.08 -13.86
CA ASP A 101 -16.76 -18.29 -12.66
C ASP A 101 -17.93 -17.36 -12.33
N ILE A 102 -18.25 -17.24 -11.03
CA ILE A 102 -19.25 -16.30 -10.54
C ILE A 102 -18.62 -14.92 -10.48
N CYS A 103 -19.18 -13.99 -11.25
CA CYS A 103 -18.75 -12.60 -11.33
C CYS A 103 -19.84 -11.69 -10.76
N THR A 104 -19.46 -10.80 -9.85
CA THR A 104 -20.34 -9.75 -9.33
C THR A 104 -20.21 -8.50 -10.22
N ILE A 105 -21.33 -8.04 -10.79
CA ILE A 105 -21.40 -6.89 -11.68
C ILE A 105 -22.28 -5.83 -11.04
N CYS A 106 -21.88 -4.57 -11.13
CA CYS A 106 -22.72 -3.46 -10.72
C CYS A 106 -23.72 -3.10 -11.83
N GLU A 107 -25.01 -3.10 -11.50
CA GLU A 107 -26.12 -2.83 -12.44
C GLU A 107 -26.13 -1.37 -12.91
N GLU A 108 -25.79 -0.41 -12.05
CA GLU A 108 -25.64 1.00 -12.45
C GLU A 108 -24.49 1.20 -13.45
N CYS A 109 -23.38 0.50 -13.24
CA CYS A 109 -22.27 0.44 -14.19
C CYS A 109 -22.63 -0.31 -15.48
N GLN A 110 -23.69 -1.12 -15.45
CA GLN A 110 -24.18 -1.90 -16.58
C GLN A 110 -25.12 -1.09 -17.47
N GLU A 111 -25.87 -0.11 -16.93
CA GLU A 111 -26.71 0.79 -17.75
C GLU A 111 -25.89 1.57 -18.79
N GLU A 112 -24.59 1.83 -18.52
CA GLU A 112 -23.67 2.42 -19.50
C GLU A 112 -22.99 1.40 -20.44
N CYS A 113 -23.12 0.09 -20.20
CA CYS A 113 -22.51 -0.98 -21.01
C CYS A 113 -23.56 -1.66 -21.90
N GLU A 114 -23.69 -1.18 -23.14
CA GLU A 114 -24.71 -1.56 -24.13
C GLU A 114 -24.85 -3.08 -24.45
N SER A 115 -24.03 -3.99 -23.91
CA SER A 115 -24.20 -5.46 -24.05
C SER A 115 -23.25 -6.26 -23.16
N LEU A 116 -23.49 -7.58 -23.04
CA LEU A 116 -22.57 -8.60 -22.47
C LEU A 116 -21.12 -8.48 -22.99
N LYS A 117 -20.95 -8.13 -24.27
CA LYS A 117 -19.62 -7.87 -24.86
C LYS A 117 -18.93 -6.64 -24.27
N GLY A 118 -19.70 -5.62 -23.88
CA GLY A 118 -19.19 -4.44 -23.18
C GLY A 118 -18.68 -4.78 -21.79
N ILE A 119 -19.39 -5.65 -21.09
CA ILE A 119 -19.00 -6.17 -19.76
C ILE A 119 -17.70 -6.96 -19.84
N GLU A 120 -17.59 -7.92 -20.77
CA GLU A 120 -16.37 -8.70 -20.98
C GLU A 120 -15.17 -7.80 -21.32
N LYS A 121 -15.36 -6.81 -22.21
CA LYS A 121 -14.33 -5.85 -22.58
C LYS A 121 -13.85 -5.03 -21.37
N ARG A 122 -14.76 -4.61 -20.50
CA ARG A 122 -14.43 -3.85 -19.28
C ARG A 122 -13.67 -4.70 -18.26
N LEU A 123 -14.11 -5.93 -18.02
CA LEU A 123 -13.42 -6.86 -17.10
C LEU A 123 -12.02 -7.19 -17.62
N LEU A 124 -11.86 -7.40 -18.92
CA LEU A 124 -10.56 -7.57 -19.56
C LEU A 124 -9.68 -6.32 -19.40
N GLN A 125 -10.23 -5.13 -19.59
CA GLN A 125 -9.50 -3.87 -19.40
C GLN A 125 -9.03 -3.69 -17.95
N GLN A 126 -9.87 -4.02 -16.97
CA GLN A 126 -9.47 -4.00 -15.56
C GLN A 126 -8.34 -5.00 -15.27
N ARG A 127 -8.43 -6.21 -15.83
CA ARG A 127 -7.40 -7.24 -15.68
C ARG A 127 -6.08 -6.81 -16.30
N ILE A 128 -6.12 -6.17 -17.47
CA ILE A 128 -4.95 -5.57 -18.13
C ILE A 128 -4.34 -4.49 -17.22
N ASN A 129 -5.13 -3.54 -16.72
CA ASN A 129 -4.63 -2.49 -15.84
C ASN A 129 -3.97 -3.05 -14.56
N ASN A 130 -4.53 -4.12 -13.97
CA ASN A 130 -3.94 -4.78 -12.80
C ASN A 130 -2.62 -5.48 -13.12
N LEU A 131 -2.53 -6.11 -14.29
CA LEU A 131 -1.29 -6.70 -14.78
C LEU A 131 -0.23 -5.62 -15.04
N GLU A 132 -0.59 -4.49 -15.63
CA GLU A 132 0.31 -3.36 -15.86
C GLU A 132 0.88 -2.81 -14.55
N LYS A 133 0.02 -2.60 -13.53
CA LYS A 133 0.46 -2.20 -12.18
C LYS A 133 1.46 -3.21 -11.59
N THR A 134 1.19 -4.51 -11.75
CA THR A 134 2.07 -5.58 -11.27
C THR A 134 3.42 -5.56 -11.97
N ILE A 135 3.43 -5.39 -13.30
CA ILE A 135 4.65 -5.30 -14.10
C ILE A 135 5.49 -4.09 -13.68
N ILE A 136 4.87 -2.92 -13.48
CA ILE A 136 5.57 -1.71 -13.03
C ILE A 136 6.23 -1.95 -11.67
N PHE A 137 5.51 -2.57 -10.73
CA PHE A 137 6.04 -2.90 -9.41
C PHE A 137 7.22 -3.88 -9.48
N GLN A 138 7.09 -4.95 -10.27
CA GLN A 138 8.15 -5.94 -10.47
C GLN A 138 9.39 -5.32 -11.12
N ASN A 139 9.22 -4.41 -12.09
CA ASN A 139 10.32 -3.69 -12.71
C ASN A 139 11.10 -2.83 -11.71
N ARG A 140 10.40 -2.13 -10.80
CA ARG A 140 11.05 -1.36 -9.73
C ARG A 140 11.84 -2.25 -8.78
N LEU A 141 11.31 -3.43 -8.43
CA LEU A 141 12.03 -4.40 -7.62
C LEU A 141 13.29 -4.91 -8.32
N LEU A 142 13.18 -5.22 -9.62
CA LEU A 142 14.32 -5.64 -10.45
C LEU A 142 15.41 -4.56 -10.50
N GLU A 143 15.03 -3.30 -10.70
CA GLU A 143 15.98 -2.18 -10.71
C GLU A 143 16.71 -2.04 -9.37
N ASN A 144 15.99 -2.15 -8.26
CA ASN A 144 16.60 -2.15 -6.92
C ASN A 144 17.58 -3.31 -6.72
N GLN A 145 17.23 -4.52 -7.16
CA GLN A 145 18.12 -5.67 -7.09
C GLN A 145 19.37 -5.48 -7.96
N GLN A 146 19.23 -4.92 -9.16
CA GLN A 146 20.37 -4.60 -10.03
C GLN A 146 21.31 -3.57 -9.39
N ASN A 147 20.76 -2.53 -8.77
CA ASN A 147 21.53 -1.53 -8.04
C ASN A 147 22.28 -2.15 -6.86
N GLN A 148 21.64 -3.04 -6.09
CA GLN A 148 22.31 -3.78 -5.01
C GLN A 148 23.43 -4.67 -5.53
N LEU A 149 23.21 -5.40 -6.63
CA LEU A 149 24.25 -6.22 -7.26
C LEU A 149 25.44 -5.37 -7.74
N ALA A 150 25.20 -4.19 -8.29
CA ALA A 150 26.26 -3.26 -8.68
C ALA A 150 27.09 -2.82 -7.47
N LEU A 151 26.44 -2.47 -6.35
CA LEU A 151 27.13 -2.14 -5.10
C LEU A 151 27.98 -3.31 -4.58
N TYR A 152 27.45 -4.54 -4.58
CA TYR A 152 28.20 -5.71 -4.16
C TYR A 152 29.41 -6.00 -5.06
N LYS A 153 29.29 -5.81 -6.38
CA LYS A 153 30.43 -5.92 -7.31
C LYS A 153 31.52 -4.91 -7.01
N VAL A 154 31.15 -3.64 -6.79
CA VAL A 154 32.12 -2.60 -6.41
C VAL A 154 32.81 -2.95 -5.07
N GLY A 155 32.06 -3.45 -4.09
CA GLY A 155 32.61 -3.93 -2.83
C GLY A 155 33.60 -5.09 -3.03
N LEU A 156 33.24 -6.10 -3.82
CA LEU A 156 34.11 -7.23 -4.15
C LEU A 156 35.40 -6.79 -4.84
N ASP A 157 35.32 -5.88 -5.81
CA ASP A 157 36.50 -5.36 -6.50
C ASP A 157 37.40 -4.55 -5.56
N HIS A 158 36.80 -3.80 -4.62
CA HIS A 158 37.55 -3.12 -3.58
C HIS A 158 38.30 -4.13 -2.68
N TYR A 159 37.62 -5.18 -2.22
CA TYR A 159 38.24 -6.23 -1.41
C TYR A 159 39.35 -6.96 -2.17
N LYS A 160 39.16 -7.30 -3.45
CA LYS A 160 40.19 -7.92 -4.30
C LYS A 160 41.44 -7.04 -4.40
N LYS A 161 41.27 -5.76 -4.75
CA LYS A 161 42.37 -4.79 -4.83
C LYS A 161 43.08 -4.60 -3.49
N ALA A 162 42.33 -4.57 -2.39
CA ALA A 162 42.92 -4.50 -1.05
C ALA A 162 43.75 -5.75 -0.73
N ASN A 163 43.27 -6.94 -1.12
CA ASN A 163 43.97 -8.20 -0.91
C ASN A 163 45.23 -8.33 -1.77
N GLU A 164 45.20 -7.89 -3.03
CA GLU A 164 46.38 -7.82 -3.91
C GLU A 164 47.45 -6.89 -3.36
N LYS A 165 47.06 -5.72 -2.82
CA LYS A 165 48.00 -4.80 -2.15
C LYS A 165 48.66 -5.44 -0.93
N LEU A 166 47.90 -6.23 -0.15
CA LEU A 166 48.43 -6.97 1.00
C LEU A 166 49.37 -8.10 0.58
N ALA A 167 49.04 -8.83 -0.49
CA ALA A 167 49.89 -9.87 -1.06
C ALA A 167 51.22 -9.29 -1.60
N ASN A 168 51.20 -8.07 -2.15
CA ASN A 168 52.37 -7.35 -2.63
C ASN A 168 53.16 -6.63 -1.51
N GLY A 169 52.92 -6.97 -0.24
CA GLY A 169 53.73 -6.50 0.90
C GLY A 169 53.36 -5.12 1.45
N ALA A 170 52.24 -4.52 1.03
CA ALA A 170 51.75 -3.29 1.67
C ALA A 170 51.29 -3.60 3.10
N LYS A 171 51.88 -2.95 4.11
CA LYS A 171 51.45 -3.11 5.51
C LYS A 171 50.01 -2.58 5.68
N ARG A 172 49.15 -3.35 6.33
CA ARG A 172 47.82 -2.86 6.76
C ARG A 172 48.00 -1.56 7.55
N PRO A 173 47.26 -0.49 7.24
CA PRO A 173 47.26 0.68 8.10
C PRO A 173 46.84 0.24 9.51
N LYS A 174 47.64 0.57 10.52
CA LYS A 174 47.28 0.38 11.93
C LYS A 174 46.12 1.34 12.23
N ILE A 175 44.90 0.87 12.06
CA ILE A 175 43.71 1.57 12.56
C ILE A 175 43.74 1.43 14.08
N ARG A 176 44.09 2.50 14.79
CA ARG A 176 43.84 2.62 16.23
C ARG A 176 42.43 3.20 16.37
N VAL A 177 41.50 2.39 16.87
CA VAL A 177 40.24 2.90 17.39
C VAL A 177 40.56 3.49 18.76
N ILE A 178 40.50 4.81 18.88
CA ILE A 178 40.60 5.49 20.17
C ILE A 178 39.19 5.49 20.74
N THR A 179 38.93 4.65 21.73
CA THR A 179 37.75 4.78 22.59
C THR A 179 38.03 5.82 23.65
N SER A 180 36.98 6.53 24.08
CA SER A 180 37.01 7.66 25.02
C SER A 180 37.68 7.38 26.38
N ASP A 181 37.93 6.11 26.71
CA ASP A 181 38.54 5.69 27.97
C ASP A 181 40.08 5.90 28.00
N GLN A 182 40.70 6.30 26.88
CA GLN A 182 42.15 6.55 26.80
C GLN A 182 42.57 8.00 27.08
N GLN A 183 41.66 8.90 27.44
CA GLN A 183 41.99 10.30 27.75
C GLN A 183 42.35 10.58 29.22
N GLU A 184 42.19 9.62 30.15
CA GLU A 184 42.35 9.90 31.58
C GLU A 184 43.75 9.61 32.18
N ASN A 185 44.74 9.18 31.40
CA ASN A 185 46.10 9.01 31.93
C ASN A 185 47.15 9.62 30.98
N SER A 186 47.31 10.93 31.04
CA SER A 186 48.48 11.68 30.54
C SER A 186 49.03 12.57 31.65
#